data_AF-A0A968VR39-F1
#
_entry.id   AF-A0A968VR39-F1
#
_cell.length_a   1.000
_cell.length_b   1.000
_cell.length_c   1.000
_cell.angle_alpha   90.00
_cell.angle_beta   90.00
_cell.angle_gamma   90.00
#
_symmetry.space_group_name_H-M   'P 1'
#
loop_
_entity.id
_entity.type
_entity.pdbx_description
1 polymer ?
#
loop_
_entity_poly.entity_id
_entity_poly.type
_entity_poly.pdbx_seq_one_letter_code
_entity_poly.pdbx_strand_id
1 'polypeptide(L)' 'MHSIELFAGAGGLALGVAEAGFAHHIIIEHDKDTCLTLNANKSAVLSQ' A
#
# COMPACT_ATOMS: atom_id res chain seq x y z
N MET A 1 -15.11 0.46 -3.67
CA MET A 1 -15.16 0.46 -2.19
C MET A 1 -13.84 1.02 -1.67
N HIS A 2 -13.83 1.71 -0.53
CA HIS A 2 -12.60 2.32 0.02
C HIS A 2 -12.03 1.48 1.17
N SER A 3 -10.70 1.40 1.25
CA SER A 3 -9.99 0.71 2.33
C SER A 3 -9.05 1.64 3.10
N ILE A 4 -8.81 1.28 4.36
CA ILE A 4 -7.74 1.81 5.21
C ILE A 4 -6.91 0.61 5.67
N GLU A 5 -5.62 0.61 5.36
CA GLU A 5 -4.68 -0.39 5.85
C GLU A 5 -4.00 0.11 7.13
N LEU A 6 -4.07 -0.68 8.20
CA LEU A 6 -3.30 -0.49 9.43
C LEU A 6 -2.26 -1.60 9.54
N PHE A 7 -1.04 -1.26 9.96
CA PHE A 7 0.09 -2.20 10.03
C PHE A 7 0.35 -2.83 8.65
N ALA A 8 0.48 -1.97 7.65
CA ALA A 8 0.49 -2.37 6.25
C ALA A 8 1.63 -3.32 5.88
N GLY A 9 2.70 -3.37 6.69
CA GLY A 9 3.90 -4.11 6.34
C GLY A 9 4.40 -3.64 4.97
N ALA A 10 5.07 -4.53 4.22
CA ALA A 10 5.57 -4.20 2.88
C ALA A 10 4.46 -3.95 1.83
N GLY A 11 3.18 -4.04 2.21
CA GLY A 11 2.04 -3.71 1.34
C GLY A 11 1.43 -4.89 0.59
N GLY A 12 1.68 -6.14 1.00
CA GLY A 12 1.13 -7.32 0.32
C GLY A 12 -0.41 -7.37 0.31
N LEU A 13 -1.05 -7.06 1.45
CA LEU A 13 -2.51 -6.98 1.53
C LEU A 13 -3.05 -5.82 0.70
N ALA A 14 -2.40 -4.66 0.78
CA ALA A 14 -2.77 -3.49 -0.02
C ALA A 14 -2.77 -3.84 -1.51
N LEU A 15 -1.73 -4.52 -2.00
CA LEU A 15 -1.68 -4.95 -3.40
C LEU A 15 -2.86 -5.86 -3.79
N GLY A 16 -3.13 -6.91 -3.00
CA GLY A 16 -4.23 -7.83 -3.30
C GLY A 16 -5.62 -7.17 -3.23
N VAL A 17 -5.81 -6.22 -2.32
CA VAL A 17 -7.06 -5.47 -2.19
C VAL A 17 -7.22 -4.48 -3.36
N ALA A 18 -6.14 -3.88 -3.87
CA ALA A 18 -6.15 -3.10 -5.11
C ALA A 18 -6.60 -3.95 -6.31
N GLU A 19 -6.01 -5.14 -6.45
CA GLU A 19 -6.35 -6.10 -7.52
C GLU A 19 -7.81 -6.56 -7.45
N ALA A 20 -8.39 -6.61 -6.24
CA ALA A 20 -9.80 -6.90 -6.02
C ALA A 20 -10.74 -5.71 -6.31
N GLY A 21 -10.22 -4.55 -6.76
CA GLY A 21 -11.01 -3.38 -7.16
C GLY A 21 -11.32 -2.39 -6.02
N PHE A 22 -10.62 -2.48 -4.90
CA PHE A 22 -10.73 -1.50 -3.82
C PHE A 22 -9.74 -0.36 -4.02
N ALA A 23 -10.09 0.83 -3.54
CA ALA A 23 -9.21 1.98 -3.54
C ALA A 23 -8.68 2.24 -2.12
N HIS A 24 -7.36 2.17 -1.93
CA HIS A 24 -6.71 2.52 -0.67
C HIS A 24 -6.76 4.03 -0.47
N HIS A 25 -7.46 4.47 0.58
CA HIS A 25 -7.49 5.89 0.93
C HIS A 25 -6.31 6.25 1.83
N ILE A 26 -5.97 5.36 2.77
CA ILE A 26 -4.89 5.54 3.74
C ILE A 26 -4.18 4.21 3.95
N ILE A 27 -2.85 4.26 4.01
CA ILE A 27 -1.99 3.14 4.41
C ILE A 27 -1.13 3.63 5.56
N ILE A 28 -1.21 2.96 6.71
CA ILE A 28 -0.47 3.32 7.92
C ILE A 28 0.52 2.21 8.26
N GLU A 29 1.78 2.60 8.38
CA GLU A 29 2.87 1.75 8.85
C GLU A 29 3.78 2.57 9.77
N HIS A 30 4.29 1.94 10.82
CA HIS A 30 5.20 2.57 11.79
C HIS A 30 6.66 2.29 11.45
N ASP A 31 6.98 1.09 10.95
CA ASP A 31 8.34 0.72 10.60
C ASP A 31 8.85 1.53 9.40
N LYS A 32 10.00 2.18 9.59
CA LYS A 32 10.53 3.15 8.63
C LYS A 32 11.03 2.47 7.36
N ASP A 33 11.67 1.32 7.48
CA ASP A 33 12.22 0.59 6.33
C ASP A 33 11.07 0.07 5.45
N THR A 34 10.03 -0.42 6.11
CA THR A 34 8.80 -0.84 5.44
C THR A 34 8.08 0.32 4.77
N CYS A 35 8.03 1.50 5.39
CA CYS A 35 7.52 2.71 4.74
C CYS A 35 8.30 3.07 3.47
N LEU A 36 9.63 2.90 3.46
CA LEU A 36 10.45 3.11 2.26
C LEU A 36 10.09 2.09 1.17
N THR A 37 9.90 0.82 1.52
CA THR A 37 9.43 -0.22 0.59
C THR A 37 8.06 0.13 -0.01
N LEU A 38 7.09 0.53 0.83
CA LEU A 38 5.76 0.95 0.37
C LEU A 38 5.84 2.14 -0.61
N ASN A 39 6.66 3.14 -0.32
CA ASN A 39 6.82 4.31 -1.18
C ASN A 39 7.51 3.98 -2.51
N ALA A 40 8.49 3.07 -2.49
CA ALA A 40 9.13 2.58 -3.71
C ALA A 40 8.12 1.85 -4.61
N ASN A 41 7.28 0.98 -4.03
CA ASN A 41 6.23 0.25 -4.75
C ASN A 41 5.18 1.20 -5.34
N LYS A 42 4.72 2.20 -4.57
CA LYS A 42 3.78 3.24 -5.10
C LYS A 42 4.35 4.00 -6.28
N SER A 43 5.64 4.34 -6.24
CA SER A 43 6.30 5.11 -7.30
C SER A 43 6.44 4.28 -8.59
N ALA A 44 6.67 2.97 -8.47
CA ALA A 44 6.75 2.06 -9.63
C ALA A 44 5.40 1.87 -10.34
N VAL A 45 4.29 1.96 -9.60
CA VAL A 45 2.93 1.83 -10.15
C VAL A 45 2.48 3.09 -10.90
N LEU A 46 2.96 4.28 -10.53
CA LEU A 46 2.64 5.55 -11.21
C LEU A 46 3.37 5.76 -12.55
N SER A 47 4.30 4.86 -12.90
CA SER A 47 5.04 4.88 -14.17
C SER A 47 4.49 3.91 -15.23
N GLN A 48 3.29 3.34 -15.03
CA GLN A 48 2.57 2.52 -16.01
C GLN A 48 1.21 3.13 -16.37
#